data_AF-A0ABD3FA21-F1
#
_entry.id   AF-A0ABD3FA21-F1
#
_cell.length_a   1.000
_cell.length_b   1.000
_cell.length_c   1.000
_cell.angle_alpha   90.00
_cell.angle_beta   90.00
_cell.angle_gamma   90.00
#
_symmetry.space_group_name_H-M   'P 1'
#
loop_
_entity.id
_entity.type
_entity.pdbx_description
1 polymer ?
#
loop_
_entity_poly.entity_id
_entity_poly.type
_entity_poly.pdbx_seq_one_letter_code
_entity_poly.pdbx_strand_id
1 'polypeptide(L)'
;MMRTGLSLKWVWCISHLTKAATKTAFGIVAQRNASKNVEVTDLISRIVKTVYAIRSNESIGSLFAELCTQLQLGGASQLLAFKEHRCMGLTRVIRRILQTWEALKLWFEERRAKAIRARKNPPQDFPLIDGKTTLNQLLALLDPITTLNIRAQGECGNQVEILLSLYRIRLTVLDETAGVKDRLRSALKPPVFHRVHELTSIVKEARHLLAVAFQKNFFSRYTDRIIMRETAYIPEAQMCLQPVFKNPDKGLSKLVRSCSAARH
;
A
#
# COMPACT_ATOMS: atom_id res chain seq x y z
N MET A 1 9.49 23.25 34.56
CA MET A 1 8.49 23.29 33.45
C MET A 1 9.06 24.19 32.36
N MET A 2 9.39 23.67 31.18
CA MET A 2 9.89 24.51 30.07
C MET A 2 8.79 25.49 29.68
N ARG A 3 9.00 26.79 29.94
CA ARG A 3 8.02 27.86 29.67
C ARG A 3 8.05 28.36 28.22
N THR A 4 9.13 28.05 27.49
CA THR A 4 9.29 28.29 26.06
C THR A 4 9.95 27.04 25.46
N GLY A 5 9.31 26.41 24.48
CA GLY A 5 9.89 25.26 23.77
C GLY A 5 11.02 25.69 22.83
N LEU A 6 11.57 24.74 22.06
CA LEU A 6 12.64 24.96 21.06
C LEU A 6 12.26 25.90 19.88
N SER A 7 11.11 26.58 19.93
CA SER A 7 10.55 27.40 18.83
C SER A 7 10.50 26.65 17.48
N LEU A 8 10.38 25.33 17.52
CA LEU A 8 10.30 24.49 16.33
C LEU A 8 8.86 24.47 15.81
N LYS A 9 8.70 24.66 14.50
CA LYS A 9 7.40 24.41 13.83
C LYS A 9 7.11 22.91 13.89
N TRP A 10 6.02 22.54 14.54
CA TRP A 10 5.57 21.15 14.59
C TRP A 10 5.21 20.66 13.19
N VAL A 11 5.68 19.46 12.85
CA VAL A 11 5.36 18.79 11.59
C VAL A 11 4.71 17.45 11.92
N TRP A 12 3.69 17.08 11.15
CA TRP A 12 3.10 15.75 11.22
C TRP A 12 4.15 14.66 11.00
N CYS A 13 4.12 13.61 11.81
CA CYS A 13 5.05 12.50 11.66
C CYS A 13 4.85 11.77 10.32
N ILE A 14 5.88 11.07 9.84
CA ILE A 14 5.85 10.34 8.57
C ILE A 14 4.65 9.40 8.48
N SER A 15 4.29 8.71 9.57
CA SER A 15 3.15 7.79 9.53
C SER A 15 1.81 8.52 9.28
N HIS A 16 1.63 9.73 9.80
CA HIS A 16 0.44 10.52 9.53
C HIS A 16 0.41 10.97 8.06
N LEU A 17 1.54 11.49 7.56
CA LEU A 17 1.65 11.97 6.18
C LEU A 17 1.39 10.86 5.15
N THR A 18 1.98 9.68 5.36
CA THR A 18 1.83 8.53 4.44
C THR A 18 0.43 7.94 4.52
N LYS A 19 -0.18 7.85 5.71
CA LYS A 19 -1.58 7.41 5.87
C LYS A 19 -2.54 8.36 5.17
N ALA A 20 -2.35 9.68 5.32
CA ALA A 20 -3.18 10.67 4.65
C ALA A 20 -3.06 10.56 3.12
N ALA A 21 -1.84 10.42 2.60
CA ALA A 21 -1.59 10.20 1.18
C ALA A 21 -2.25 8.91 0.66
N THR A 22 -2.10 7.80 1.40
CA THR A 22 -2.68 6.51 1.02
C THR A 22 -4.20 6.54 1.06
N LYS A 23 -4.82 7.12 2.10
CA LYS A 23 -6.27 7.26 2.17
C LYS A 23 -6.84 8.04 1.00
N THR A 24 -6.17 9.14 0.64
CA THR A 24 -6.59 9.99 -0.48
C THR A 24 -6.47 9.24 -1.80
N ALA A 25 -5.30 8.67 -2.07
CA ALA A 25 -5.01 8.02 -3.36
C ALA A 25 -5.82 6.73 -3.61
N PHE A 26 -6.16 6.00 -2.54
CA PHE A 26 -6.97 4.78 -2.62
C PHE A 26 -8.45 5.03 -2.36
N GLY A 27 -8.88 6.28 -2.20
CA GLY A 27 -10.29 6.60 -1.96
C GLY A 27 -10.86 5.90 -0.72
N ILE A 28 -10.08 5.77 0.35
CA ILE A 28 -10.50 5.12 1.60
C ILE A 28 -11.32 6.13 2.41
N VAL A 29 -12.59 6.22 2.08
CA VAL A 29 -13.57 7.13 2.68
C VAL A 29 -14.88 6.40 2.93
N ALA A 30 -15.65 6.86 3.91
CA ALA A 30 -16.93 6.24 4.28
C ALA A 30 -18.02 6.43 3.21
N GLN A 31 -17.94 7.52 2.45
CA GLN A 31 -18.93 7.89 1.43
C GLN A 31 -18.28 7.95 0.05
N ARG A 32 -18.85 7.23 -0.91
CA ARG A 32 -18.32 7.13 -2.29
C ARG A 32 -18.17 8.49 -2.97
N ASN A 33 -19.12 9.41 -2.75
CA ASN A 33 -19.10 10.75 -3.33
C ASN A 33 -17.95 11.64 -2.84
N ALA A 34 -17.37 11.34 -1.68
CA ALA A 34 -16.21 12.04 -1.14
C ALA A 34 -14.88 11.48 -1.66
N SER A 35 -14.91 10.39 -2.43
CA SER A 35 -13.71 9.72 -2.90
C SER A 35 -12.99 10.51 -3.98
N LYS A 36 -11.67 10.61 -3.85
CA LYS A 36 -10.78 11.13 -4.89
C LYS A 36 -10.32 10.05 -5.88
N ASN A 37 -10.65 8.79 -5.62
CA ASN A 37 -10.38 7.67 -6.51
C ASN A 37 -11.54 6.67 -6.41
N VAL A 38 -12.61 6.96 -7.16
CA VAL A 38 -13.88 6.24 -7.09
C VAL A 38 -13.71 4.78 -7.53
N GLU A 39 -12.86 4.51 -8.54
CA GLU A 39 -12.64 3.15 -9.03
C GLU A 39 -11.98 2.25 -7.97
N VAL A 40 -10.99 2.79 -7.21
CA VAL A 40 -10.39 2.05 -6.09
C VAL A 40 -11.39 1.89 -4.94
N THR A 41 -12.22 2.90 -4.66
CA THR A 41 -13.30 2.77 -3.66
C THR A 41 -14.27 1.65 -4.01
N ASP A 42 -14.68 1.55 -5.28
CA ASP A 42 -15.57 0.49 -5.76
C ASP A 42 -14.88 -0.89 -5.70
N LEU A 43 -13.59 -0.97 -6.00
CA LEU A 43 -12.80 -2.19 -5.80
C LEU A 43 -12.72 -2.59 -4.32
N ILE A 44 -12.51 -1.63 -3.40
CA ILE A 44 -12.53 -1.88 -1.95
C ILE A 44 -13.89 -2.38 -1.50
N SER A 45 -14.99 -1.83 -2.02
CA SER A 45 -16.34 -2.34 -1.74
C SER A 45 -16.50 -3.81 -2.15
N ARG A 46 -15.98 -4.20 -3.31
CA ARG A 46 -15.97 -5.62 -3.76
C ARG A 46 -15.07 -6.51 -2.90
N ILE A 47 -13.94 -6.00 -2.41
CA ILE A 47 -13.09 -6.67 -1.43
C ILE A 47 -13.88 -6.94 -0.13
N VAL A 48 -14.55 -5.92 0.40
CA VAL A 48 -15.34 -6.03 1.64
C VAL A 48 -16.48 -7.05 1.47
N LYS A 49 -17.21 -7.01 0.34
CA LYS A 49 -18.25 -7.99 0.01
C LYS A 49 -17.70 -9.42 -0.04
N THR A 50 -16.54 -9.61 -0.65
CA THR A 50 -15.87 -10.93 -0.74
C THR A 50 -15.53 -11.46 0.65
N VAL A 51 -14.91 -10.63 1.49
CA VAL A 51 -14.54 -10.99 2.86
C VAL A 51 -15.78 -11.31 3.69
N TYR A 52 -16.82 -10.49 3.58
CA TYR A 52 -18.08 -10.70 4.30
C TYR A 52 -18.74 -12.02 3.89
N ALA A 53 -18.88 -12.29 2.58
CA ALA A 53 -19.54 -13.49 2.07
C ALA A 53 -18.93 -14.80 2.60
N ILE A 54 -17.61 -14.84 2.75
CA ILE A 54 -16.90 -16.02 3.27
C ILE A 54 -17.04 -16.12 4.79
N ARG A 55 -16.90 -15.00 5.49
CA ARG A 55 -16.95 -14.97 6.96
C ARG A 55 -18.34 -15.16 7.54
N SER A 56 -19.39 -14.73 6.83
CA SER A 56 -20.77 -14.79 7.30
C SER A 56 -21.43 -16.17 7.08
N ASN A 57 -20.71 -17.14 6.51
CA ASN A 57 -21.26 -18.45 6.21
C ASN A 57 -20.51 -19.52 6.97
N GLU A 58 -20.96 -19.85 8.18
CA GLU A 58 -20.29 -20.82 9.06
C GLU A 58 -20.19 -22.21 8.43
N SER A 59 -21.24 -22.68 7.76
CA SER A 59 -21.30 -24.03 7.17
C SER A 59 -20.40 -24.25 5.94
N ILE A 60 -20.13 -23.19 5.16
CA ILE A 60 -19.24 -23.24 3.98
C ILE A 60 -17.91 -22.49 4.29
N GLY A 61 -17.79 -21.87 5.45
CA GLY A 61 -16.56 -21.26 5.93
C GLY A 61 -15.51 -22.32 6.25
N SER A 62 -15.95 -23.51 6.70
CA SER A 62 -15.11 -24.71 6.81
C SER A 62 -14.57 -25.15 5.45
N LEU A 63 -15.39 -25.11 4.38
CA LEU A 63 -14.93 -25.43 3.02
C LEU A 63 -13.81 -24.50 2.57
N PHE A 64 -13.89 -23.19 2.86
CA PHE A 64 -12.80 -22.28 2.49
C PHE A 64 -11.48 -22.65 3.19
N ALA A 65 -11.54 -22.96 4.49
CA ALA A 65 -10.36 -23.39 5.24
C ALA A 65 -9.80 -24.72 4.69
N GLU A 66 -10.68 -25.67 4.36
CA GLU A 66 -10.32 -26.95 3.76
C GLU A 66 -9.66 -26.77 2.38
N LEU A 67 -10.24 -25.95 1.51
CA LEU A 67 -9.65 -25.61 0.21
C LEU A 67 -8.27 -24.96 0.34
N CYS A 68 -8.06 -24.10 1.35
CA CYS A 68 -6.75 -23.53 1.63
C CYS A 68 -5.73 -24.59 2.05
N THR A 69 -6.14 -25.59 2.85
CA THR A 69 -5.31 -26.73 3.26
C THR A 69 -4.97 -27.62 2.08
N GLN A 70 -5.97 -28.02 1.28
CA GLN A 70 -5.81 -28.91 0.13
C GLN A 70 -4.92 -28.31 -0.95
N LEU A 71 -5.08 -27.01 -1.22
CA LEU A 71 -4.24 -26.28 -2.17
C LEU A 71 -2.88 -25.88 -1.59
N GLN A 72 -2.56 -26.30 -0.36
CA GLN A 72 -1.31 -26.01 0.34
C GLN A 72 -0.97 -24.50 0.38
N LEU A 73 -1.97 -23.65 0.56
CA LEU A 73 -1.83 -22.17 0.49
C LEU A 73 -1.19 -21.56 1.76
N GLY A 74 -0.33 -22.31 2.43
CA GLY A 74 0.31 -21.95 3.71
C GLY A 74 -0.69 -21.84 4.87
N GLY A 75 -0.29 -21.21 5.98
CA GLY A 75 -1.13 -20.98 7.18
C GLY A 75 -2.28 -19.98 6.98
N ALA A 76 -2.75 -19.79 5.74
CA ALA A 76 -3.74 -18.81 5.32
C ALA A 76 -5.16 -19.38 5.30
N SER A 77 -5.67 -19.92 6.40
CA SER A 77 -7.00 -20.57 6.42
C SER A 77 -8.19 -19.61 6.46
N GLN A 78 -7.96 -18.31 6.61
CA GLN A 78 -9.02 -17.31 6.83
C GLN A 78 -8.73 -15.97 6.16
N LEU A 79 -9.80 -15.30 5.72
CA LEU A 79 -9.76 -13.92 5.25
C LEU A 79 -9.77 -12.90 6.39
N LEU A 80 -9.05 -11.80 6.21
CA LEU A 80 -8.95 -10.72 7.18
C LEU A 80 -10.08 -9.69 6.98
N ALA A 81 -10.71 -9.24 8.06
CA ALA A 81 -11.63 -8.11 8.00
C ALA A 81 -10.87 -6.82 7.71
N PHE A 82 -11.40 -6.03 6.78
CA PHE A 82 -10.95 -4.66 6.55
C PHE A 82 -11.78 -3.68 7.39
N LYS A 83 -11.13 -2.67 7.98
CA LYS A 83 -11.79 -1.51 8.59
C LYS A 83 -11.13 -0.25 8.03
N GLU A 84 -11.93 0.69 7.54
CA GLU A 84 -11.43 1.90 6.85
C GLU A 84 -10.45 2.73 7.68
N HIS A 85 -10.69 2.86 9.00
CA HIS A 85 -9.76 3.56 9.91
C HIS A 85 -8.38 2.88 9.99
N ARG A 86 -8.27 1.61 9.61
CA ARG A 86 -7.03 0.83 9.53
C ARG A 86 -6.59 0.71 8.07
N CYS A 87 -6.31 1.82 7.39
CA CYS A 87 -5.80 1.86 6.02
C CYS A 87 -4.68 0.82 5.76
N MET A 88 -3.77 0.62 6.73
CA MET A 88 -2.72 -0.41 6.73
C MET A 88 -3.22 -1.87 6.65
N GLY A 89 -4.43 -2.12 7.11
CA GLY A 89 -5.12 -3.40 6.98
C GLY A 89 -5.44 -3.75 5.54
N LEU A 90 -5.61 -2.76 4.64
CA LEU A 90 -5.92 -3.01 3.23
C LEU A 90 -4.81 -3.83 2.56
N THR A 91 -3.54 -3.48 2.79
CA THR A 91 -2.38 -4.21 2.27
C THR A 91 -2.42 -5.69 2.65
N ARG A 92 -2.71 -5.97 3.93
CA ARG A 92 -2.79 -7.34 4.45
C ARG A 92 -3.98 -8.10 3.86
N VAL A 93 -5.11 -7.43 3.69
CA VAL A 93 -6.33 -8.01 3.10
C VAL A 93 -6.11 -8.36 1.63
N ILE A 94 -5.59 -7.42 0.84
CA ILE A 94 -5.26 -7.66 -0.57
C ILE A 94 -4.24 -8.80 -0.72
N ARG A 95 -3.17 -8.78 0.09
CA ARG A 95 -2.17 -9.85 0.10
C ARG A 95 -2.81 -11.20 0.41
N ARG A 96 -3.67 -11.28 1.42
CA ARG A 96 -4.35 -12.53 1.79
C ARG A 96 -5.26 -13.02 0.66
N ILE A 97 -6.05 -12.14 0.06
CA ILE A 97 -6.94 -12.47 -1.07
C ILE A 97 -6.14 -13.05 -2.24
N LEU A 98 -5.01 -12.44 -2.58
CA LEU A 98 -4.17 -12.91 -3.68
C LEU A 98 -3.51 -14.26 -3.36
N GLN A 99 -3.11 -14.49 -2.11
CA GLN A 99 -2.56 -15.78 -1.66
C GLN A 99 -3.60 -16.90 -1.68
N THR A 100 -4.86 -16.58 -1.37
CA THR A 100 -5.97 -17.54 -1.34
C THR A 100 -6.79 -17.54 -2.63
N TRP A 101 -6.30 -16.96 -3.72
CA TRP A 101 -7.11 -16.67 -4.91
C TRP A 101 -7.84 -17.88 -5.48
N GLU A 102 -7.15 -18.99 -5.64
CA GLU A 102 -7.73 -20.21 -6.22
C GLU A 102 -8.78 -20.83 -5.29
N ALA A 103 -8.53 -20.83 -3.98
CA ALA A 103 -9.53 -21.23 -2.98
C ALA A 103 -10.78 -20.34 -3.03
N LEU A 104 -10.62 -19.03 -3.25
CA LEU A 104 -11.76 -18.10 -3.41
C LEU A 104 -12.59 -18.45 -4.64
N LYS A 105 -11.95 -18.66 -5.79
CA LYS A 105 -12.65 -19.04 -7.03
C LYS A 105 -13.50 -20.30 -6.83
N LEU A 106 -12.87 -21.37 -6.35
CA LEU A 106 -13.54 -22.65 -6.11
C LEU A 106 -14.68 -22.53 -5.10
N TRP A 107 -14.49 -21.74 -4.04
CA TRP A 107 -15.52 -21.52 -3.04
C TRP A 107 -16.77 -20.84 -3.61
N PHE A 108 -16.61 -19.81 -4.43
CA PHE A 108 -17.73 -19.11 -5.07
C PHE A 108 -18.43 -19.98 -6.13
N GLU A 109 -17.66 -20.74 -6.90
CA GLU A 109 -18.18 -21.71 -7.87
C GLU A 109 -19.02 -22.80 -7.19
N GLU A 110 -18.52 -23.39 -6.10
CA GLU A 110 -19.24 -24.43 -5.35
C GLU A 110 -20.49 -23.87 -4.67
N ARG A 111 -20.44 -22.65 -4.15
CA ARG A 111 -21.62 -21.97 -3.58
C ARG A 111 -22.73 -21.81 -4.62
N ARG A 112 -22.38 -21.44 -5.85
CA ARG A 112 -23.32 -21.34 -6.96
C ARG A 112 -23.86 -22.71 -7.38
N ALA A 113 -22.98 -23.68 -7.55
CA ALA A 113 -23.36 -25.05 -7.92
C ALA A 113 -24.33 -25.65 -6.90
N LYS A 114 -24.09 -25.45 -5.61
CA LYS A 114 -24.99 -25.87 -4.52
C LYS A 114 -26.38 -25.21 -4.63
N ALA A 115 -26.45 -23.91 -4.93
CA ALA A 115 -27.72 -23.22 -5.09
C ALA A 115 -28.53 -23.77 -6.29
N ILE A 116 -27.85 -24.03 -7.42
CA ILE A 116 -28.45 -24.63 -8.61
C ILE A 116 -28.98 -26.03 -8.30
N ARG A 117 -28.18 -26.89 -7.66
CA ARG A 117 -28.61 -28.25 -7.24
C ARG A 117 -29.82 -28.19 -6.30
N ALA A 118 -29.92 -27.17 -5.46
CA ALA A 118 -31.04 -26.94 -4.56
C ALA A 118 -32.24 -26.22 -5.21
N ARG A 119 -32.23 -26.00 -6.53
CA ARG A 119 -33.25 -25.23 -7.29
C ARG A 119 -33.53 -23.84 -6.70
N LYS A 120 -32.49 -23.19 -6.14
CA LYS A 120 -32.53 -21.82 -5.63
C LYS A 120 -31.83 -20.88 -6.60
N ASN A 121 -32.19 -19.60 -6.57
CA ASN A 121 -31.48 -18.57 -7.32
C ASN A 121 -30.00 -18.55 -6.91
N PRO A 122 -29.06 -18.65 -7.86
CA PRO A 122 -27.64 -18.63 -7.55
C PRO A 122 -27.22 -17.27 -6.99
N PRO A 123 -26.32 -17.24 -6.01
CA PRO A 123 -25.73 -16.00 -5.52
C PRO A 123 -24.83 -15.36 -6.59
N GLN A 124 -24.42 -14.11 -6.35
CA GLN A 124 -23.47 -13.40 -7.21
C GLN A 124 -22.16 -14.19 -7.39
N ASP A 125 -21.59 -14.08 -8.59
CA ASP A 125 -20.26 -14.56 -8.92
C ASP A 125 -19.16 -13.98 -8.02
N PHE A 126 -17.97 -14.57 -8.09
CA PHE A 126 -16.80 -14.08 -7.38
C PHE A 126 -16.55 -12.60 -7.71
N PRO A 127 -16.78 -11.65 -6.78
CA PRO A 127 -16.83 -10.21 -7.10
C PRO A 127 -15.50 -9.62 -7.62
N LEU A 128 -14.41 -10.36 -7.44
CA LEU A 128 -13.06 -9.95 -7.82
C LEU A 128 -12.51 -10.74 -9.01
N ILE A 129 -13.30 -11.56 -9.70
CA ILE A 129 -12.82 -12.46 -10.77
C ILE A 129 -11.86 -11.79 -11.78
N ASP A 130 -12.20 -10.59 -12.26
CA ASP A 130 -11.40 -9.81 -13.22
C ASP A 130 -10.37 -8.87 -12.56
N GLY A 131 -10.30 -8.87 -11.23
CA GLY A 131 -9.52 -7.93 -10.43
C GLY A 131 -8.11 -8.40 -10.07
N LYS A 132 -7.71 -9.64 -10.39
CA LYS A 132 -6.45 -10.25 -9.89
C LYS A 132 -5.23 -9.38 -10.20
N THR A 133 -5.10 -8.95 -11.46
CA THR A 133 -3.98 -8.15 -11.94
C THR A 133 -3.94 -6.78 -11.25
N THR A 134 -5.06 -6.08 -11.22
CA THR A 134 -5.20 -4.78 -10.52
C THR A 134 -4.84 -4.92 -9.04
N LEU A 135 -5.30 -5.97 -8.36
CA LEU A 135 -5.00 -6.20 -6.95
C LEU A 135 -3.50 -6.46 -6.71
N ASN A 136 -2.85 -7.25 -7.57
CA ASN A 136 -1.41 -7.48 -7.48
C ASN A 136 -0.60 -6.19 -7.66
N GLN A 137 -0.98 -5.38 -8.64
CA GLN A 137 -0.33 -4.10 -8.90
C GLN A 137 -0.60 -3.06 -7.78
N LEU A 138 -1.81 -3.00 -7.23
CA LEU A 138 -2.10 -2.15 -6.05
C LEU A 138 -1.32 -2.60 -4.82
N LEU A 139 -1.13 -3.91 -4.62
CA LEU A 139 -0.26 -4.43 -3.56
C LEU A 139 1.19 -3.97 -3.77
N ALA A 140 1.68 -3.90 -5.02
CA ALA A 140 3.01 -3.38 -5.33
C ALA A 140 3.22 -1.92 -4.89
N LEU A 141 2.16 -1.10 -4.93
CA LEU A 141 2.17 0.27 -4.43
C LEU A 141 2.06 0.34 -2.90
N LEU A 142 1.16 -0.44 -2.31
CA LEU A 142 0.83 -0.37 -0.87
C LEU A 142 1.90 -0.97 0.04
N ASP A 143 2.53 -2.06 -0.38
CA ASP A 143 3.43 -2.84 0.49
C ASP A 143 4.66 -2.06 0.98
N PRO A 144 5.35 -1.28 0.13
CA PRO A 144 6.46 -0.43 0.59
C PRO A 144 6.01 0.67 1.54
N ILE A 145 4.85 1.29 1.27
CA ILE A 145 4.29 2.34 2.12
C ILE A 145 3.88 1.76 3.47
N THR A 146 3.35 0.53 3.48
CA THR A 146 3.03 -0.22 4.70
C THR A 146 4.30 -0.50 5.50
N THR A 147 5.36 -0.96 4.84
CA THR A 147 6.66 -1.19 5.49
C THR A 147 7.22 0.10 6.10
N LEU A 148 7.16 1.22 5.37
CA LEU A 148 7.56 2.54 5.89
C LEU A 148 6.74 2.92 7.12
N ASN A 149 5.42 2.74 7.08
CA ASN A 149 4.54 3.04 8.20
C ASN A 149 4.88 2.23 9.44
N ILE A 150 5.11 0.92 9.29
CA ILE A 150 5.50 0.05 10.41
C ILE A 150 6.80 0.56 11.05
N ARG A 151 7.81 0.89 10.24
CA ARG A 151 9.08 1.44 10.73
C ARG A 151 8.88 2.79 11.43
N ALA A 152 8.07 3.67 10.84
CA ALA A 152 7.81 5.00 11.39
C ALA A 152 6.99 5.00 12.69
N GLN A 153 6.34 3.88 13.02
CA GLN A 153 5.59 3.71 14.27
C GLN A 153 6.35 2.87 15.30
N GLY A 154 7.48 2.25 14.92
CA GLY A 154 8.30 1.49 15.86
C GLY A 154 9.03 2.43 16.81
N GLU A 155 9.01 2.12 18.10
CA GLU A 155 9.81 2.80 19.13
C GLU A 155 11.28 2.35 19.05
N CYS A 156 11.90 2.52 17.89
CA CYS A 156 13.28 2.09 17.65
C CYS A 156 14.11 3.22 17.03
N GLY A 157 15.42 3.23 17.29
CA GLY A 157 16.37 4.26 16.85
C GLY A 157 16.66 4.29 15.35
N ASN A 158 15.76 3.82 14.49
CA ASN A 158 15.98 3.65 13.05
C ASN A 158 15.48 4.84 12.21
N GLN A 159 15.46 6.06 12.76
CA GLN A 159 14.94 7.26 12.08
C GLN A 159 15.58 7.50 10.70
N VAL A 160 16.86 7.14 10.56
CA VAL A 160 17.59 7.15 9.29
C VAL A 160 16.99 6.19 8.25
N GLU A 161 16.57 5.00 8.67
CA GLU A 161 15.93 4.04 7.77
C GLU A 161 14.56 4.52 7.28
N ILE A 162 13.84 5.32 8.07
CA ILE A 162 12.55 5.90 7.68
C ILE A 162 12.74 6.84 6.49
N LEU A 163 13.70 7.77 6.58
CA LEU A 163 13.95 8.74 5.51
C LEU A 163 14.52 8.07 4.25
N LEU A 164 15.42 7.09 4.40
CA LEU A 164 15.88 6.27 3.28
C LEU A 164 14.74 5.48 2.63
N SER A 165 13.80 4.97 3.42
CA SER A 165 12.62 4.25 2.92
C SER A 165 11.70 5.18 2.14
N LEU A 166 11.51 6.43 2.60
CA LEU A 166 10.79 7.46 1.87
C LEU A 166 11.42 7.77 0.51
N TYR A 167 12.74 7.98 0.47
CA TYR A 167 13.43 8.23 -0.80
C TYR A 167 13.37 7.04 -1.76
N ARG A 168 13.50 5.81 -1.23
CA ARG A 168 13.30 4.60 -2.04
C ARG A 168 11.89 4.53 -2.61
N ILE A 169 10.86 4.88 -1.83
CA ILE A 169 9.48 4.95 -2.30
C ILE A 169 9.34 6.00 -3.41
N ARG A 170 9.97 7.18 -3.27
CA ARG A 170 9.99 8.22 -4.31
C ARG A 170 10.57 7.72 -5.62
N LEU A 171 11.72 7.05 -5.57
CA LEU A 171 12.46 6.57 -6.74
C LEU A 171 11.90 5.27 -7.34
N THR A 172 10.90 4.64 -6.72
CA THR A 172 10.36 3.36 -7.20
C THR A 172 8.85 3.39 -7.33
N VAL A 173 8.14 3.47 -6.21
CA VAL A 173 6.67 3.42 -6.19
C VAL A 173 6.05 4.69 -6.76
N LEU A 174 6.63 5.87 -6.48
CA LEU A 174 6.05 7.15 -6.88
C LEU A 174 6.60 7.70 -8.21
N ASP A 175 7.62 7.06 -8.78
CA ASP A 175 8.15 7.42 -10.09
C ASP A 175 7.26 6.82 -11.17
N GLU A 176 6.36 7.63 -11.73
CA GLU A 176 5.38 7.20 -12.72
C GLU A 176 6.01 6.65 -14.01
N THR A 177 7.30 6.89 -14.25
CA THR A 177 8.06 6.40 -15.42
C THR A 177 8.72 5.04 -15.19
N ALA A 178 8.83 4.59 -13.94
CA ALA A 178 9.47 3.33 -13.58
C ALA A 178 8.44 2.19 -13.41
N GLY A 179 8.85 0.95 -13.67
CA GLY A 179 8.03 -0.22 -13.35
C GLY A 179 7.90 -0.46 -11.83
N VAL A 180 6.86 -1.18 -11.41
CA VAL A 180 6.63 -1.51 -9.98
C VAL A 180 6.89 -2.98 -9.70
N LYS A 181 7.63 -3.26 -8.62
CA LYS A 181 8.05 -4.62 -8.26
C LYS A 181 6.86 -5.47 -7.79
N ASP A 182 6.70 -6.65 -8.37
CA ASP A 182 5.77 -7.69 -7.89
C ASP A 182 6.13 -8.11 -6.45
N ARG A 183 5.14 -8.11 -5.56
CA ARG A 183 5.30 -8.34 -4.11
C ARG A 183 4.86 -9.72 -3.63
N LEU A 184 4.40 -10.58 -4.53
CA LEU A 184 3.97 -11.95 -4.22
C LEU A 184 5.01 -12.99 -4.62
N ARG A 185 5.93 -12.66 -5.54
CA ARG A 185 7.03 -13.57 -5.87
C ARG A 185 7.90 -13.87 -4.65
N SER A 186 8.30 -15.14 -4.54
CA SER A 186 9.26 -15.62 -3.54
C SER A 186 10.58 -14.84 -3.64
N ALA A 187 11.19 -14.56 -2.49
CA ALA A 187 12.49 -13.90 -2.39
C ALA A 187 13.62 -14.73 -3.03
N LEU A 188 13.44 -16.04 -3.21
CA LEU A 188 14.39 -16.94 -3.87
C LEU A 188 14.39 -16.82 -5.40
N LYS A 189 13.37 -16.17 -5.99
CA LYS A 189 13.25 -16.00 -7.44
C LYS A 189 13.70 -14.59 -7.84
N PRO A 190 14.21 -14.40 -9.08
CA PRO A 190 14.53 -13.07 -9.58
C PRO A 190 13.33 -12.13 -9.47
N PRO A 191 13.56 -10.85 -9.10
CA PRO A 191 12.50 -9.86 -9.00
C PRO A 191 11.90 -9.59 -10.37
N VAL A 192 10.57 -9.48 -10.41
CA VAL A 192 9.84 -9.05 -11.61
C VAL A 192 9.15 -7.74 -11.33
N PHE A 193 9.07 -6.92 -12.37
CA PHE A 193 8.46 -5.61 -12.34
C PHE A 193 7.35 -5.58 -13.37
N HIS A 194 6.19 -5.05 -12.97
CA HIS A 194 5.15 -4.65 -13.91
C HIS A 194 5.62 -3.40 -14.63
N ARG A 195 5.70 -3.45 -15.96
CA ARG A 195 6.10 -2.31 -16.78
C ARG A 195 5.00 -1.24 -16.76
N VAL A 196 5.37 0.01 -17.00
CA VAL A 196 4.41 1.14 -16.93
C VAL A 196 3.21 0.95 -17.87
N HIS A 197 3.45 0.43 -19.08
CA HIS A 197 2.37 0.16 -20.04
C HIS A 197 1.45 -1.01 -19.62
N GLU A 198 1.94 -1.92 -18.77
CA GLU A 198 1.17 -3.07 -18.25
C GLU A 198 0.29 -2.68 -17.04
N LEU A 199 0.47 -1.48 -16.47
CA LEU A 199 -0.32 -1.02 -15.33
C LEU A 199 -1.76 -0.72 -15.76
N THR A 200 -2.72 -1.21 -15.00
CA THR A 200 -4.15 -0.90 -15.23
C THR A 200 -4.42 0.59 -14.98
N SER A 201 -5.47 1.14 -15.60
CA SER A 201 -5.86 2.55 -15.43
C SER A 201 -6.04 2.90 -13.95
N ILE A 202 -6.74 2.05 -13.20
CA ILE A 202 -6.98 2.17 -11.76
C ILE A 202 -5.66 2.32 -10.99
N VAL A 203 -4.65 1.53 -11.34
CA VAL A 203 -3.34 1.54 -10.67
C VAL A 203 -2.55 2.78 -11.04
N LYS A 204 -2.59 3.19 -12.32
CA LYS A 204 -1.94 4.43 -12.79
C LYS A 204 -2.49 5.64 -12.04
N GLU A 205 -3.81 5.76 -11.94
CA GLU A 205 -4.46 6.85 -11.22
C GLU A 205 -4.13 6.83 -9.72
N ALA A 206 -4.21 5.66 -9.07
CA ALA A 206 -3.82 5.54 -7.66
C ALA A 206 -2.35 5.92 -7.43
N ARG A 207 -1.45 5.54 -8.35
CA ARG A 207 -0.03 5.90 -8.31
C ARG A 207 0.18 7.41 -8.48
N HIS A 208 -0.53 8.02 -9.43
CA HIS A 208 -0.47 9.46 -9.66
C HIS A 208 -0.91 10.23 -8.41
N LEU A 209 -2.07 9.89 -7.83
CA LEU A 209 -2.57 10.52 -6.62
C LEU A 209 -1.64 10.31 -5.42
N LEU A 210 -0.99 9.14 -5.31
CA LEU A 210 0.07 8.91 -4.33
C LEU A 210 1.25 9.87 -4.55
N ALA A 211 1.74 9.99 -5.78
CA ALA A 211 2.87 10.85 -6.11
C ALA A 211 2.57 12.31 -5.77
N VAL A 212 1.40 12.81 -6.17
CA VAL A 212 0.92 14.17 -5.84
C VAL A 212 0.80 14.37 -4.33
N ALA A 213 0.19 13.42 -3.61
CA ALA A 213 0.00 13.55 -2.17
C ALA A 213 1.32 13.51 -1.40
N PHE A 214 2.24 12.61 -1.75
CA PHE A 214 3.58 12.56 -1.14
C PHE A 214 4.41 13.80 -1.48
N GLN A 215 4.27 14.32 -2.71
CA GLN A 215 4.91 15.57 -3.10
C GLN A 215 4.42 16.72 -2.22
N LYS A 216 3.10 16.91 -2.12
CA LYS A 216 2.51 17.95 -1.29
C LYS A 216 2.89 17.82 0.19
N ASN A 217 2.76 16.61 0.73
CA ASN A 217 2.84 16.36 2.17
C ASN A 217 4.28 16.25 2.70
N PHE A 218 5.23 15.86 1.87
CA PHE A 218 6.61 15.65 2.31
C PHE A 218 7.64 16.28 1.38
N PHE A 219 7.68 15.90 0.09
CA PHE A 219 8.80 16.27 -0.79
C PHE A 219 8.82 17.74 -1.24
N SER A 220 7.70 18.46 -1.07
CA SER A 220 7.61 19.91 -1.29
C SER A 220 8.67 20.67 -0.49
N ARG A 221 9.06 20.17 0.68
CA ARG A 221 10.16 20.69 1.49
C ARG A 221 11.52 20.74 0.79
N TYR A 222 11.71 20.05 -0.33
CA TYR A 222 12.96 20.07 -1.09
C TYR A 222 12.83 20.77 -2.45
N THR A 223 11.62 21.14 -2.85
CA THR A 223 11.35 21.63 -4.21
C THR A 223 10.69 23.00 -4.24
N ASP A 224 9.92 23.35 -3.20
CA ASP A 224 9.21 24.62 -3.06
C ASP A 224 10.02 25.58 -2.19
N ARG A 225 10.44 26.70 -2.77
CA ARG A 225 11.32 27.68 -2.12
C ARG A 225 10.72 28.31 -0.86
N ILE A 226 9.40 28.48 -0.82
CA ILE A 226 8.71 29.08 0.33
C ILE A 226 8.71 28.06 1.46
N ILE A 227 8.28 26.84 1.18
CA ILE A 227 8.23 25.75 2.16
C ILE A 227 9.64 25.42 2.67
N MET A 228 10.65 25.42 1.80
CA MET A 228 12.05 25.17 2.15
C MET A 228 12.57 26.13 3.23
N ARG A 229 12.27 27.42 3.11
CA ARG A 229 12.72 28.45 4.06
C ARG A 229 12.07 28.29 5.44
N GLU A 230 10.92 27.65 5.49
CA GLU A 230 10.11 27.54 6.69
C GLU A 230 10.16 26.16 7.36
N THR A 231 10.72 25.16 6.70
CA THR A 231 10.68 23.76 7.16
C THR A 231 11.87 23.41 8.04
N ALA A 232 11.61 22.68 9.12
CA ALA A 232 12.65 22.03 9.90
C ALA A 232 13.12 20.73 9.24
N TYR A 233 14.44 20.59 9.05
CA TYR A 233 15.10 19.42 8.46
C TYR A 233 15.68 18.46 9.52
N ILE A 234 14.91 18.25 10.59
CA ILE A 234 15.33 17.41 11.73
C ILE A 234 15.63 15.96 11.29
N PRO A 235 14.78 15.29 10.48
CA PRO A 235 15.10 13.94 9.99
C PRO A 235 16.42 13.85 9.19
N GLU A 236 16.71 14.87 8.40
CA GLU A 236 17.91 14.98 7.57
C GLU A 236 19.15 15.25 8.42
N ALA A 237 19.04 16.14 9.41
CA ALA A 237 20.09 16.38 10.39
C ALA A 237 20.43 15.10 11.17
N GLN A 238 19.41 14.34 11.58
CA GLN A 238 19.59 13.04 12.24
C GLN A 238 20.29 12.01 11.34
N MET A 239 20.01 12.03 10.02
CA MET A 239 20.78 11.21 9.08
C MET A 239 22.26 11.58 9.10
N CYS A 240 22.61 12.86 9.07
CA CYS A 240 24.01 13.31 9.04
C CYS A 240 24.79 12.95 10.32
N LEU A 241 24.08 12.77 11.44
CA LEU A 241 24.68 12.34 12.71
C LEU A 241 24.93 10.82 12.77
N GLN A 242 24.31 10.04 11.88
CA GLN A 242 24.43 8.60 11.91
C GLN A 242 25.78 8.14 11.29
N PRO A 243 26.50 7.19 11.90
CA PRO A 243 27.86 6.83 11.50
C PRO A 243 28.06 6.42 10.03
N VAL A 244 27.07 5.79 9.39
CA VAL A 244 27.09 5.43 7.95
C VAL A 244 27.08 6.67 7.04
N PHE A 245 26.54 7.80 7.49
CA PHE A 245 26.43 9.04 6.70
C PHE A 245 27.48 10.10 7.05
N LYS A 246 28.30 9.88 8.08
CA LYS A 246 29.49 10.71 8.36
C LYS A 246 30.55 10.64 7.25
N ASN A 247 30.33 9.81 6.22
CA ASN A 247 31.18 9.68 5.03
C ASN A 247 30.39 10.05 3.75
N PRO A 248 30.17 11.36 3.48
CA PRO A 248 29.24 11.88 2.47
C PRO A 248 29.59 11.53 1.01
N ASP A 249 30.83 11.09 0.75
CA ASP A 249 31.31 10.79 -0.60
C ASP A 249 30.63 9.58 -1.26
N LYS A 250 29.95 8.72 -0.50
CA LYS A 250 29.44 7.44 -1.04
C LYS A 250 27.92 7.37 -1.26
N GLY A 251 27.11 7.95 -0.37
CA GLY A 251 25.65 7.70 -0.33
C GLY A 251 24.76 8.88 -0.73
N LEU A 252 24.86 9.98 0.01
CA LEU A 252 23.95 11.13 -0.11
C LEU A 252 24.16 11.89 -1.43
N SER A 253 25.43 12.04 -1.84
CA SER A 253 25.84 12.73 -3.07
C SER A 253 25.21 12.14 -4.34
N LYS A 254 25.01 10.82 -4.39
CA LYS A 254 24.35 10.16 -5.53
C LYS A 254 22.85 10.49 -5.59
N LEU A 255 22.19 10.52 -4.43
CA LEU A 255 20.74 10.75 -4.33
C LEU A 255 20.36 12.22 -4.61
N VAL A 256 21.16 13.16 -4.11
CA VAL A 256 20.99 14.61 -4.39
C VAL A 256 21.17 14.90 -5.89
N ARG A 257 22.17 14.31 -6.55
CA ARG A 257 22.35 14.45 -8.00
C ARG A 257 21.15 13.90 -8.78
N SER A 258 20.60 12.76 -8.38
CA SER A 258 19.40 12.18 -9.02
C SER A 258 18.14 13.05 -8.85
N CYS A 259 17.96 13.71 -7.70
CA CYS A 259 16.85 14.66 -7.51
C CYS A 259 17.02 15.97 -8.31
N SER A 260 18.26 16.33 -8.64
CA SER A 260 18.61 17.56 -9.36
C SER A 260 18.58 17.37 -10.88
N ALA A 261 18.88 16.16 -11.37
CA ALA A 261 18.93 15.83 -12.79
C ALA A 261 17.54 15.72 -13.46
N ALA A 262 16.44 15.68 -12.69
CA ALA A 262 15.07 15.68 -13.22
C ALA A 262 14.58 17.07 -13.69
N ARG A 263 15.49 18.03 -13.86
CA ARG A 263 15.22 19.37 -14.41
C ARG A 263 16.19 19.68 -15.55
N HIS A 264 16.10 18.93 -16.65
CA HIS A 264 16.53 19.38 -17.98
C HIS A 264 15.68 18.65 -19.02
#